data_AF-A0A0F4QXS1-F1
#
_entry.id   AF-A0A0F4QXS1-F1
#
_cell.length_a   1.000
_cell.length_b   1.000
_cell.length_c   1.000
_cell.angle_alpha   90.00
_cell.angle_beta   90.00
_cell.angle_gamma   90.00
#
_symmetry.space_group_name_H-M   'P 1'
#
loop_
_entity.id
_entity.type
_entity.pdbx_description
1 polymer ?
#
loop_
_entity_poly.entity_id
_entity_poly.type
_entity_poly.pdbx_seq_one_letter_code
_entity_poly.pdbx_strand_id
1 'polypeptide(L)'
;MIQARRLKLIPFVGIVMFSFGYSTPSFAICADIDAISETDKAALAYFRQAETFQRGKVLKRHLPSNRKETASYIKDQEKYYTFFGLVELDCTVRIMKRTHARN
;
A
#
# COMPACT_ATOMS: atom_id res chain seq x y z
N MET A 1 -10.12 -9.32 63.85
CA MET A 1 -9.29 -10.15 62.95
C MET A 1 -9.99 -10.21 61.60
N ILE A 2 -9.47 -9.49 60.60
CA ILE A 2 -10.08 -9.33 59.28
C ILE A 2 -9.40 -10.32 58.34
N GLN A 3 -10.07 -11.39 57.94
CA GLN A 3 -9.50 -12.38 57.03
C GLN A 3 -9.94 -12.11 55.60
N ALA A 4 -9.01 -11.54 54.82
CA ALA A 4 -9.13 -11.28 53.41
C ALA A 4 -9.27 -12.59 52.61
N ARG A 5 -10.48 -12.90 52.16
CA ARG A 5 -10.74 -13.88 51.09
C ARG A 5 -11.14 -13.15 49.82
N ARG A 6 -10.18 -12.57 49.11
CA ARG A 6 -10.35 -12.19 47.70
C ARG A 6 -9.05 -12.48 46.95
N LEU A 7 -9.17 -12.71 45.64
CA LEU A 7 -8.10 -12.82 44.65
C LEU A 7 -7.33 -14.15 44.59
N LYS A 8 -7.87 -15.14 43.87
CA LYS A 8 -7.02 -16.16 43.19
C LYS A 8 -7.31 -16.34 41.68
N LEU A 9 -8.29 -15.62 41.12
CA LEU A 9 -8.69 -15.74 39.71
C LEU A 9 -8.21 -14.60 38.80
N ILE A 10 -7.63 -13.54 39.36
CA ILE A 10 -7.18 -12.36 38.59
C ILE A 10 -5.90 -12.57 37.76
N PRO A 11 -4.89 -13.37 38.16
CA PRO A 11 -3.66 -13.43 37.38
C PRO A 11 -3.82 -14.22 36.07
N PHE A 12 -4.78 -15.14 35.99
CA PHE A 12 -4.99 -15.98 34.80
C PHE A 12 -5.65 -15.22 33.65
N VAL A 13 -6.62 -14.35 33.95
CA VAL A 13 -7.31 -13.54 32.93
C VAL A 13 -6.37 -12.48 32.34
N GLY A 14 -5.50 -11.89 33.17
CA GLY A 14 -4.51 -10.91 32.71
C GLY A 14 -3.48 -11.50 31.75
N ILE A 15 -3.03 -12.74 31.99
CA ILE A 15 -2.05 -13.44 31.13
C ILE A 15 -2.66 -13.78 29.77
N VAL A 16 -3.91 -14.25 29.73
CA VAL A 16 -4.60 -14.58 28.45
C VAL A 16 -4.87 -13.32 27.62
N MET A 17 -5.21 -12.19 28.24
CA MET A 17 -5.47 -10.93 27.55
C MET A 17 -4.18 -10.29 26.99
N PHE A 18 -3.02 -10.51 27.63
CA PHE A 18 -1.72 -10.02 27.16
C PHE A 18 -1.21 -10.77 25.91
N SER A 19 -1.55 -12.05 25.76
CA SER A 19 -1.12 -12.87 24.61
C SER A 19 -1.80 -12.53 23.28
N PHE A 20 -2.95 -11.84 23.26
CA PHE A 20 -3.65 -11.47 22.02
C PHE A 20 -3.13 -10.20 21.34
N GLY A 21 -2.20 -9.46 21.98
CA GLY A 21 -1.70 -8.18 21.47
C GLY A 21 -0.55 -8.26 20.46
N TYR A 22 0.08 -9.42 20.29
CA TYR A 22 1.27 -9.58 19.45
C TYR A 22 0.92 -10.01 18.02
N SER A 23 0.23 -9.15 17.26
CA SER A 23 0.20 -9.33 15.80
C SER A 23 1.48 -8.75 15.21
N THR A 24 2.36 -9.59 14.66
CA THR A 24 3.48 -9.11 13.85
C THR A 24 2.92 -8.46 12.57
N PRO A 25 3.37 -7.26 12.16
CA PRO A 25 3.02 -6.73 10.85
C PRO A 25 3.54 -7.69 9.79
N SER A 26 2.62 -8.41 9.13
CA SER A 26 2.97 -9.18 7.94
C SER A 26 3.22 -8.17 6.83
N PHE A 27 4.47 -8.06 6.36
CA PHE A 27 4.76 -7.39 5.10
C PHE A 27 4.19 -8.26 3.98
N ALA A 28 2.90 -8.10 3.71
CA ALA A 28 2.25 -8.73 2.58
C ALA A 28 2.95 -8.24 1.31
N ILE A 29 3.43 -9.17 0.49
CA ILE A 29 3.97 -8.84 -0.84
C ILE A 29 2.87 -8.13 -1.61
N CYS A 30 3.10 -6.85 -1.93
CA CYS A 30 2.16 -6.04 -2.68
C CYS A 30 1.65 -6.80 -3.91
N ALA A 31 0.34 -6.96 -4.08
CA ALA A 31 -0.21 -7.66 -5.25
C ALA A 31 -0.01 -6.82 -6.52
N ASP A 32 -0.12 -7.41 -7.70
CA ASP A 32 0.02 -6.65 -8.95
C ASP A 32 -1.11 -5.61 -9.09
N ILE A 33 -2.31 -5.94 -8.64
CA ILE A 33 -3.46 -5.02 -8.66
C ILE A 33 -3.28 -3.85 -7.70
N ASP A 34 -2.75 -4.11 -6.51
CA ASP A 34 -2.50 -3.07 -5.50
C ASP A 34 -1.36 -2.16 -5.96
N ALA A 35 -0.29 -2.73 -6.51
CA ALA A 35 0.82 -1.95 -7.06
C ALA A 35 0.37 -1.00 -8.18
N ILE A 36 -0.54 -1.46 -9.06
CA ILE A 36 -1.12 -0.58 -10.08
C ILE A 36 -1.99 0.50 -9.43
N SER A 37 -2.84 0.14 -8.46
CA SER A 37 -3.73 1.08 -7.78
C SER A 37 -2.97 2.18 -7.03
N GLU A 38 -1.87 1.83 -6.35
CA GLU A 38 -1.05 2.81 -5.66
C GLU A 38 -0.35 3.77 -6.64
N THR A 39 0.13 3.27 -7.77
CA THR A 39 0.68 4.15 -8.82
C THR A 39 -0.39 5.03 -9.45
N ASP A 40 -1.61 4.51 -9.67
CA ASP A 40 -2.73 5.31 -10.17
C ASP A 40 -3.08 6.43 -9.19
N LYS A 41 -3.19 6.11 -7.89
CA LYS A 41 -3.44 7.11 -6.83
C LYS A 41 -2.35 8.17 -6.79
N ALA A 42 -1.08 7.76 -6.80
CA ALA A 42 0.05 8.68 -6.78
C ALA A 42 0.10 9.55 -8.03
N ALA A 43 -0.25 9.02 -9.20
CA ALA A 43 -0.28 9.76 -10.46
C ALA A 43 -1.45 10.76 -10.51
N LEU A 44 -2.63 10.39 -10.02
CA LEU A 44 -3.80 11.27 -9.93
C LEU A 44 -3.55 12.47 -9.02
N ALA A 45 -2.78 12.28 -7.94
CA ALA A 45 -2.44 13.34 -6.98
C ALA A 45 -1.65 14.52 -7.60
N TYR A 46 -1.12 14.39 -8.82
CA TYR A 46 -0.47 15.49 -9.53
C TYR A 46 -1.44 16.51 -10.13
N PHE A 47 -2.74 16.19 -10.19
CA PHE A 47 -3.76 17.01 -10.85
C PHE A 47 -4.94 17.27 -9.92
N ARG A 48 -5.68 18.36 -10.18
CA ARG A 48 -6.89 18.67 -9.41
C ARG A 48 -8.10 17.86 -9.86
N GLN A 49 -8.21 17.60 -11.16
CA GLN A 49 -9.34 16.91 -11.79
C GLN A 49 -8.82 16.05 -12.94
N ALA A 50 -8.30 14.87 -12.61
CA ALA A 50 -7.84 13.90 -13.58
C ALA A 50 -8.50 12.53 -13.37
N GLU A 51 -8.47 11.70 -14.39
CA GLU A 51 -9.03 10.36 -14.39
C GLU A 51 -8.04 9.34 -14.96
N THR A 52 -8.19 8.08 -14.57
CA THR A 52 -7.53 6.97 -15.25
C THR A 52 -8.34 6.61 -16.50
N PHE A 53 -7.76 6.72 -17.69
CA PHE A 53 -8.47 6.39 -18.94
C PHE A 53 -8.20 4.96 -19.42
N GLN A 54 -7.17 4.32 -18.87
CA GLN A 54 -6.81 2.94 -19.16
C GLN A 54 -6.26 2.29 -17.89
N ARG A 55 -6.56 1.00 -17.71
CA ARG A 55 -6.00 0.20 -16.61
C ARG A 55 -4.47 0.22 -16.68
N GLY A 56 -3.82 0.57 -15.58
CA GLY A 56 -2.38 0.50 -15.44
C GLY A 56 -1.83 -0.92 -15.55
N LYS A 57 -0.51 -1.04 -15.66
CA LYS A 57 0.18 -2.31 -15.91
C LYS A 57 1.42 -2.45 -15.06
N VAL A 58 1.73 -3.66 -14.61
CA VAL A 58 3.09 -3.99 -14.14
C VAL A 58 3.95 -4.21 -15.38
N LEU A 59 5.01 -3.42 -15.52
CA LEU A 59 5.95 -3.49 -16.65
C LEU A 59 7.11 -4.44 -16.36
N LYS A 60 7.60 -4.44 -15.11
CA LYS A 60 8.76 -5.22 -14.70
C LYS A 60 8.69 -5.58 -13.23
N ARG A 61 9.20 -6.77 -12.89
CA ARG A 61 9.51 -7.18 -11.51
C ARG A 61 11.03 -7.31 -11.37
N HIS A 62 11.60 -6.59 -10.41
CA HIS A 62 13.06 -6.55 -10.19
C HIS A 62 13.49 -7.63 -9.20
N LEU A 63 14.25 -8.62 -9.66
CA LEU A 63 14.88 -9.62 -8.81
C LEU A 63 16.26 -9.14 -8.32
N PRO A 64 16.67 -9.46 -7.07
CA PRO A 64 15.94 -10.24 -6.06
C PRO A 64 14.96 -9.41 -5.21
N SER A 65 14.94 -8.08 -5.36
CA SER A 65 14.18 -7.16 -4.48
C SER A 65 12.65 -7.29 -4.55
N ASN A 66 12.11 -7.98 -5.55
CA ASN A 66 10.68 -8.11 -5.87
C ASN A 66 9.89 -6.80 -6.09
N ARG A 67 10.57 -5.65 -6.13
CA ARG A 67 9.99 -4.35 -6.49
C ARG A 67 9.41 -4.38 -7.89
N LYS A 68 8.36 -3.60 -8.12
CA LYS A 68 7.65 -3.57 -9.40
C LYS A 68 7.75 -2.21 -10.05
N GLU A 69 8.05 -2.19 -11.34
CA GLU A 69 7.78 -1.02 -12.17
C GLU A 69 6.37 -1.14 -12.72
N THR A 70 5.63 -0.05 -12.63
CA THR A 70 4.24 0.04 -13.06
C THR A 70 4.06 1.24 -13.98
N ALA A 71 3.06 1.16 -14.86
CA ALA A 71 2.59 2.28 -15.66
C ALA A 71 1.13 2.61 -15.31
N SER A 72 0.86 3.91 -15.18
CA SER A 72 -0.48 4.47 -14.95
C SER A 72 -0.82 5.45 -16.06
N TYR A 73 -2.06 5.40 -16.55
CA TYR A 73 -2.51 6.13 -17.73
C TYR A 73 -3.55 7.18 -17.32
N ILE A 74 -3.11 8.43 -17.22
CA ILE A 74 -3.88 9.54 -16.67
C ILE A 74 -4.31 10.51 -17.76
N LYS A 75 -5.57 10.93 -17.71
CA LYS A 75 -6.12 11.99 -18.53
C LYS A 75 -6.48 13.18 -17.64
N ASP A 76 -5.95 14.35 -18.00
CA ASP A 76 -6.29 15.64 -17.39
C ASP A 76 -6.80 16.55 -18.52
N GLN A 77 -8.11 16.82 -18.52
CA GLN A 77 -8.80 17.51 -19.61
C GLN A 77 -8.60 16.79 -20.97
N GLU A 78 -7.92 17.43 -21.92
CA GLU A 78 -7.61 16.87 -23.25
C GLU A 78 -6.19 16.29 -23.33
N LYS A 79 -5.47 16.23 -22.20
CA LYS A 79 -4.08 15.79 -22.17
C LYS A 79 -3.95 14.40 -21.56
N TYR A 80 -3.20 13.55 -22.25
CA TYR A 80 -2.89 12.19 -21.84
C TYR A 80 -1.46 12.09 -21.36
N TYR A 81 -1.29 11.39 -20.25
CA TYR A 81 -0.01 11.16 -19.58
C TYR A 81 0.16 9.68 -19.25
N THR A 82 1.39 9.20 -19.34
CA THR A 82 1.81 7.93 -18.76
C THR A 82 2.77 8.22 -17.62
N PHE A 83 2.43 7.74 -16.43
CA PHE A 83 3.28 7.79 -15.24
C PHE A 83 3.94 6.44 -15.04
N PHE A 84 5.22 6.45 -14.64
CA PHE A 84 5.98 5.25 -14.32
C PHE A 84 6.30 5.25 -12.82
N GLY A 85 5.78 4.27 -12.08
CA GLY A 85 5.99 4.12 -10.65
C GLY A 85 6.91 2.95 -10.32
N LEU A 86 7.78 3.12 -9.33
CA LEU A 86 8.48 2.02 -8.66
C LEU A 86 7.73 1.73 -7.36
N VAL A 87 7.22 0.51 -7.23
CA VAL A 87 6.45 0.03 -6.09
C VAL A 87 7.30 -0.95 -5.28
N GLU A 88 7.42 -0.66 -3.99
CA GLU A 88 8.11 -1.48 -3.00
C GLU A 88 7.22 -2.64 -2.50
N LEU A 89 7.80 -3.51 -1.68
CA LEU A 89 7.11 -4.70 -1.16
C LEU A 89 5.90 -4.37 -0.29
N ASP A 90 5.93 -3.24 0.41
CA ASP A 90 4.88 -2.71 1.29
C ASP A 90 3.84 -1.85 0.56
N CYS A 91 3.79 -1.94 -0.78
CA CYS A 91 2.97 -1.11 -1.66
C CYS A 91 3.31 0.40 -1.62
N THR A 92 4.40 0.82 -0.99
CA THR A 92 4.84 2.22 -1.13
C THR A 92 5.28 2.49 -2.56
N VAL A 93 4.83 3.60 -3.13
CA VAL A 93 5.10 3.96 -4.52
C VAL A 93 5.94 5.23 -4.62
N ARG A 94 6.90 5.20 -5.53
CA ARG A 94 7.65 6.38 -5.95
C ARG A 94 7.48 6.58 -7.45
N ILE A 95 6.92 7.72 -7.85
CA ILE A 95 6.87 8.10 -9.27
C ILE A 95 8.30 8.40 -9.75
N MET A 96 8.75 7.63 -10.74
CA MET A 96 10.08 7.78 -11.33
C MET A 96 10.06 8.79 -12.47
N LYS A 97 9.06 8.71 -13.36
CA LYS A 97 8.97 9.48 -14.60
C LYS A 97 7.52 9.69 -15.00
N ARG A 98 7.30 10.70 -15.85
CA ARG A 98 6.04 10.98 -16.54
C ARG A 98 6.33 11.37 -17.98
N THR A 99 5.49 10.97 -18.93
CA THR A 99 5.57 11.47 -20.31
C THR A 99 5.19 12.95 -20.40
N HIS A 100 5.55 13.59 -21.51
CA HIS A 100 4.93 14.85 -21.89
C HIS A 100 3.44 14.67 -22.18
N ALA A 101 2.70 15.77 -22.12
CA ALA A 101 1.29 15.79 -22.49
C ALA A 101 1.15 15.40 -23.96
N ARG A 102 0.24 14.48 -24.25
CA ARG A 102 -0.22 14.18 -25.60
C ARG A 102 -1.68 14.64 -25.73
N ASN A 103 -2.05 15.18 -26.90
CA ASN A 103 -3.44 15.50 -27.25
C ASN A 103 -4.06 14.34 -28.03
#